data_AF-A0A4W3GSG7-F1
#
_entry.id   AF-A0A4W3GSG7-F1
#
_cell.length_a   1.000
_cell.length_b   1.000
_cell.length_c   1.000
_cell.angle_alpha   90.00
_cell.angle_beta   90.00
_cell.angle_gamma   90.00
#
_symmetry.space_group_name_H-M   'P 1'
#
loop_
_entity.id
_entity.type
_entity.pdbx_description
1 polymer ?
#
loop_
_entity_poly.entity_id
_entity_poly.type
_entity_poly.pdbx_seq_one_letter_code
_entity_poly.pdbx_strand_id
1 'polypeptide(L)'
;MFQTVDVQASFELQLPLGKACGAQYSGSLKSLENLISEDLRLRGFCHVQVSGVGGTARLTVCDASSLSLGCASPERVGVNMTWRARLADIPPSSTLDLRDVERAMAGEQLFGRLSELVDGGDYRLAMDDGSFAVASSFLPPGVPTEAGLGCVAGHIRVLNEPNGSRRDEGCVPCPPGSFSQHGPCAHCPLGFYQAQEGSTDCERCPSGRTTSSPGAVFPSQCLTECQTDPAGLECDEMGQYREAQRDTASQTSFCLTENGERLAWTETAVPLNDSDCIGTAALLNTP
;
A
#
# COMPACT_ATOMS: atom_id res chain seq x y z
N MET A 1 10.49 -8.41 18.45
CA MET A 1 11.62 -7.44 18.33
C MET A 1 11.25 -6.37 17.32
N PHE A 2 11.70 -5.12 17.53
CA PHE A 2 11.55 -4.06 16.53
C PHE A 2 12.47 -4.30 15.34
N GLN A 3 12.11 -3.75 14.18
CA GLN A 3 12.81 -4.01 12.92
C GLN A 3 13.41 -2.73 12.33
N THR A 4 12.90 -1.55 12.71
CA THR A 4 13.35 -0.27 12.17
C THR A 4 13.53 0.79 13.26
N VAL A 5 14.36 1.77 12.94
CA VAL A 5 14.48 3.04 13.66
C VAL A 5 14.03 4.14 12.71
N ASP A 6 13.06 4.93 13.15
CA ASP A 6 12.37 5.92 12.35
C ASP A 6 12.54 7.32 12.93
N VAL A 7 12.81 8.31 12.09
CA VAL A 7 12.81 9.74 12.48
C VAL A 7 11.92 10.49 11.50
N GLN A 8 11.06 11.36 12.03
CA GLN A 8 10.13 12.16 11.23
C GLN A 8 10.50 13.64 11.30
N ALA A 9 10.31 14.36 10.19
CA ALA A 9 10.45 15.80 10.12
C ALA A 9 9.37 16.37 9.19
N SER A 10 8.83 17.53 9.55
CA SER A 10 7.81 18.21 8.75
C SER A 10 8.09 19.70 8.61
N PHE A 11 7.92 20.22 7.40
CA PHE A 11 8.05 21.65 7.07
C PHE A 11 7.08 22.04 5.95
N GLU A 12 6.83 23.33 5.77
CA GLU A 12 5.96 23.85 4.72
C GLU A 12 6.73 24.59 3.63
N LEU A 13 6.31 24.36 2.39
CA LEU A 13 6.75 25.10 1.22
C LEU A 13 5.65 26.05 0.74
N GLN A 14 6.05 27.26 0.39
CA GLN A 14 5.19 28.25 -0.27
C GLN A 14 5.03 27.87 -1.75
N LEU A 15 3.79 27.84 -2.22
CA LEU A 15 3.48 27.65 -3.64
C LEU A 15 3.81 28.92 -4.45
N PRO A 16 4.23 28.78 -5.72
CA PRO A 16 4.35 29.90 -6.64
C PRO A 16 3.03 30.68 -6.81
N LEU A 17 3.14 31.98 -7.08
CA LEU A 17 1.99 32.86 -7.30
C LEU A 17 1.06 32.31 -8.39
N GLY A 18 -0.24 32.22 -8.09
CA GLY A 18 -1.26 31.73 -9.02
C GLY A 18 -1.47 30.20 -9.00
N LYS A 19 -0.73 29.46 -8.17
CA LYS A 19 -0.99 28.04 -7.91
C LYS A 19 -1.73 27.87 -6.58
N ALA A 20 -2.68 26.95 -6.54
CA ALA A 20 -3.42 26.61 -5.31
C ALA A 20 -3.39 25.11 -5.05
N CYS A 21 -3.12 24.73 -3.80
CA CYS A 21 -3.13 23.33 -3.38
C CYS A 21 -4.57 22.79 -3.34
N GLY A 22 -4.82 21.71 -4.07
CA GLY A 22 -6.13 21.09 -4.15
C GLY A 22 -6.15 19.89 -5.11
N ALA A 23 -7.34 19.35 -5.38
CA ALA A 23 -7.52 18.13 -6.19
C ALA A 23 -6.92 18.24 -7.61
N GLN A 24 -7.01 19.44 -8.22
CA GLN A 24 -6.45 19.70 -9.55
C GLN A 24 -4.91 19.77 -9.56
N TYR A 25 -4.29 19.99 -8.40
CA TYR A 25 -2.82 20.08 -8.26
C TYR A 25 -2.19 18.72 -7.87
N SER A 26 -2.99 17.67 -7.65
CA SER A 26 -2.53 16.34 -7.24
C SER A 26 -1.48 15.72 -8.18
N GLY A 27 -1.64 15.88 -9.50
CA GLY A 27 -0.64 15.45 -10.48
C GLY A 27 0.69 16.20 -10.37
N SER A 28 0.63 17.51 -10.14
CA SER A 28 1.81 18.35 -9.90
C SER A 28 2.48 18.07 -8.55
N LEU A 29 1.70 17.70 -7.52
CA LEU A 29 2.24 17.30 -6.23
C LEU A 29 3.12 16.05 -6.36
N LYS A 30 2.71 15.05 -7.15
CA LYS A 30 3.54 13.85 -7.35
C LYS A 30 4.86 14.15 -8.07
N SER A 31 4.86 15.09 -9.02
CA SER A 31 6.08 15.58 -9.65
C SER A 31 6.97 16.34 -8.66
N LEU A 32 6.38 17.18 -7.82
CA LEU A 32 7.08 17.92 -6.77
C LEU A 32 7.67 16.97 -5.72
N GLU A 33 6.95 15.92 -5.33
CA GLU A 33 7.40 14.88 -4.41
C GLU A 33 8.67 14.19 -4.93
N ASN A 34 8.65 13.76 -6.19
CA ASN A 34 9.83 13.17 -6.83
C ASN A 34 11.01 14.14 -6.89
N LEU A 35 10.76 15.41 -7.20
CA LEU A 35 11.79 16.44 -7.26
C LEU A 35 12.45 16.67 -5.89
N ILE A 36 11.63 16.82 -4.84
CA ILE A 36 12.12 16.99 -3.45
C ILE A 36 12.94 15.77 -3.03
N SER A 37 12.44 14.57 -3.32
CA SER A 37 13.10 13.31 -2.97
C SER A 37 14.49 13.22 -3.62
N GLU A 38 14.61 13.54 -4.91
CA GLU A 38 15.89 13.52 -5.62
C GLU A 38 16.85 14.64 -5.16
N ASP A 39 16.37 15.86 -4.93
CA ASP A 39 17.21 16.95 -4.40
C ASP A 39 17.79 16.61 -3.01
N LEU A 40 16.96 16.10 -2.10
CA LEU A 40 17.38 15.69 -0.76
C LEU A 40 18.35 14.50 -0.81
N ARG A 41 18.13 13.56 -1.75
CA ARG A 41 19.05 12.44 -1.99
C ARG A 41 20.42 12.94 -2.46
N LEU A 42 20.46 13.87 -3.41
CA LEU A 42 21.70 14.49 -3.91
C LEU A 42 22.45 15.26 -2.82
N ARG A 43 21.71 15.91 -1.90
CA ARG A 43 22.27 16.56 -0.70
C ARG A 43 22.69 15.58 0.39
N GLY A 44 22.49 14.27 0.19
CA GLY A 44 22.93 13.23 1.10
C GLY A 44 22.04 13.03 2.33
N PHE A 45 20.76 13.41 2.26
CA PHE A 45 19.78 13.15 3.34
C PHE A 45 19.17 11.75 3.29
N CYS A 46 19.60 10.88 2.37
CA CYS A 46 19.12 9.50 2.28
C CYS A 46 20.13 8.43 2.73
N HIS A 47 21.25 8.88 3.29
CA HIS A 47 22.24 8.01 3.89
C HIS A 47 22.71 8.58 5.22
N VAL A 48 22.90 7.72 6.21
CA VAL A 48 23.47 8.08 7.50
C VAL A 48 24.70 7.22 7.78
N GLN A 49 25.74 7.84 8.36
CA GLN A 49 26.92 7.13 8.82
C GLN A 49 26.81 6.91 10.34
N VAL A 50 26.61 5.66 10.72
CA VAL A 50 26.56 5.27 12.13
C VAL A 50 27.97 4.83 12.55
N SER A 51 28.51 5.50 13.57
CA SER A 51 29.84 5.20 14.11
C SER A 51 29.69 4.81 15.58
N GLY A 52 30.31 3.70 15.98
CA GLY A 52 30.31 3.22 17.36
C GLY A 52 31.60 2.49 17.71
N VAL A 53 31.60 1.81 18.86
CA VAL A 53 32.82 1.21 19.45
C VAL A 53 33.20 -0.08 18.73
N GLY A 54 33.77 0.03 17.52
CA GLY A 54 34.26 -1.13 16.75
C GLY A 54 34.03 -1.07 15.24
N GLY A 55 33.42 0.01 14.72
CA GLY A 55 33.28 0.18 13.27
C GLY A 55 32.37 1.35 12.88
N THR A 56 32.29 1.57 11.57
CA THR A 56 31.37 2.51 10.95
C THR A 56 30.49 1.76 9.94
N ALA A 57 29.20 2.04 9.93
CA ALA A 57 28.24 1.50 8.98
C ALA A 57 27.55 2.64 8.24
N ARG A 58 27.31 2.45 6.95
CA ARG A 58 26.54 3.38 6.12
C ARG A 58 25.17 2.77 5.85
N LEU A 59 24.13 3.37 6.40
CA LEU A 59 22.76 2.90 6.23
C LEU A 59 22.03 3.77 5.20
N THR A 60 21.21 3.15 4.37
CA THR A 60 20.25 3.85 3.50
C THR A 60 18.95 4.00 4.26
N VAL A 61 18.42 5.22 4.30
CA VAL A 61 17.32 5.57 5.21
C VAL A 61 16.10 6.16 4.50
N CYS A 62 16.14 6.22 3.17
CA CYS A 62 15.01 6.62 2.34
C CYS A 62 14.49 5.45 1.51
N ASP A 63 13.18 5.35 1.36
CA ASP A 63 12.48 4.55 0.36
C ASP A 63 11.36 5.38 -0.32
N ALA A 64 10.54 4.74 -1.15
CA ALA A 64 9.44 5.41 -1.86
C ALA A 64 8.37 6.01 -0.93
N SER A 65 8.34 5.62 0.35
CA SER A 65 7.42 6.13 1.37
C SER A 65 8.03 7.17 2.30
N SER A 66 9.32 7.48 2.12
CA SER A 66 10.03 8.41 3.00
C SER A 66 9.59 9.85 2.86
N LEU A 67 8.92 10.22 1.78
CA LEU A 67 8.40 11.57 1.56
C LEU A 67 6.91 11.48 1.29
N SER A 68 6.14 12.37 1.91
CA SER A 68 4.73 12.54 1.59
C SER A 68 4.39 14.03 1.58
N LEU A 69 3.61 14.44 0.58
CA LEU A 69 3.13 15.81 0.45
C LEU A 69 1.64 15.88 0.80
N GLY A 70 1.27 16.93 1.51
CA GLY A 70 -0.13 17.25 1.83
C GLY A 70 -0.41 18.74 1.66
N CYS A 71 -1.64 19.09 1.34
CA CYS A 71 -2.04 20.50 1.36
C CYS A 71 -2.18 20.98 2.80
N ALA A 72 -1.34 21.92 3.21
CA ALA A 72 -1.45 22.57 4.53
C ALA A 72 -2.40 23.78 4.45
N SER A 73 -2.30 24.56 3.38
CA SER A 73 -3.25 25.62 3.03
C SER A 73 -3.35 25.77 1.51
N PRO A 74 -4.27 26.61 0.98
CA PRO A 74 -4.35 26.83 -0.47
C PRO A 74 -3.03 27.31 -1.09
N GLU A 75 -2.18 27.98 -0.34
CA GLU A 75 -0.91 28.53 -0.83
C GLU A 75 0.32 27.79 -0.29
N ARG A 76 0.12 26.76 0.54
CA ARG A 76 1.22 26.06 1.22
C ARG A 76 1.07 24.54 1.13
N VAL A 77 2.17 23.89 0.80
CA VAL A 77 2.29 22.44 0.76
C VAL A 77 3.10 22.01 1.99
N GLY A 78 2.51 21.15 2.81
CA GLY A 78 3.22 20.47 3.88
C GLY A 78 4.04 19.32 3.30
N VAL A 79 5.31 19.27 3.69
CA VAL A 79 6.25 18.20 3.39
C VAL A 79 6.45 17.40 4.67
N ASN A 80 6.09 16.13 4.65
CA ASN A 80 6.34 15.21 5.76
C ASN A 80 7.34 14.14 5.32
N MET A 81 8.48 14.13 5.97
CA MET A 81 9.58 13.22 5.70
C MET A 81 9.75 12.23 6.84
N THR A 82 9.91 10.97 6.50
CA THR A 82 10.19 9.86 7.42
C THR A 82 11.43 9.11 6.95
N TRP A 83 12.51 9.22 7.70
CA TRP A 83 13.70 8.39 7.50
C TRP A 83 13.57 7.11 8.29
N ARG A 84 13.94 5.99 7.67
CA ARG A 84 13.81 4.64 8.23
C ARG A 84 15.09 3.85 8.05
N ALA A 85 15.79 3.58 9.13
CA ALA A 85 16.92 2.66 9.15
C ALA A 85 16.43 1.24 9.46
N ARG A 86 16.72 0.27 8.59
CA ARG A 86 16.43 -1.14 8.88
C ARG A 86 17.54 -1.71 9.75
N LEU A 87 17.17 -2.32 10.87
CA LEU A 87 18.14 -2.95 11.77
C LEU A 87 18.86 -4.15 11.13
N ALA A 88 18.21 -4.81 10.16
CA ALA A 88 18.79 -5.89 9.38
C ALA A 88 19.92 -5.44 8.42
N ASP A 89 19.97 -4.15 8.06
CA ASP A 89 21.02 -3.61 7.18
C ASP A 89 22.30 -3.28 7.95
N ILE A 90 22.26 -3.39 9.29
CA ILE A 90 23.42 -3.19 10.15
C ILE A 90 24.29 -4.46 10.07
N PRO A 91 25.56 -4.35 9.64
CA PRO A 91 26.41 -5.53 9.49
C PRO A 91 26.61 -6.23 10.84
N PRO A 92 26.50 -7.56 10.90
CA PRO A 92 26.57 -8.32 12.16
C PRO A 92 27.97 -8.27 12.81
N SER A 93 29.00 -7.89 12.06
CA SER A 93 30.35 -7.64 12.57
C SER A 93 30.49 -6.29 13.29
N SER A 94 29.50 -5.42 13.19
CA SER A 94 29.49 -4.14 13.89
C SER A 94 28.94 -4.31 15.30
N THR A 95 29.62 -3.72 16.26
CA THR A 95 29.21 -3.62 17.67
C THR A 95 28.23 -2.47 17.92
N LEU A 96 27.61 -1.97 16.84
CA LEU A 96 26.68 -0.86 16.90
C LEU A 96 25.45 -1.28 17.69
N ASP A 97 25.13 -0.49 18.71
CA ASP A 97 23.89 -0.67 19.45
C ASP A 97 22.76 0.17 18.85
N LEU A 98 21.55 -0.04 19.36
CA LEU A 98 20.37 0.71 18.93
C LEU A 98 20.52 2.21 19.19
N ARG A 99 21.20 2.60 20.28
CA ARG A 99 21.38 4.01 20.69
C ARG A 99 22.28 4.77 19.74
N ASP A 100 23.28 4.10 19.17
CA ASP A 100 24.16 4.68 18.16
C ASP A 100 23.39 5.02 16.88
N VAL A 101 22.46 4.14 16.47
CA VAL A 101 21.57 4.37 15.33
C VAL A 101 20.59 5.51 15.61
N GLU A 102 19.91 5.48 16.76
CA GLU A 102 19.00 6.53 17.20
C GLU A 102 19.69 7.91 17.21
N ARG A 103 20.90 7.99 17.78
CA ARG A 103 21.69 9.23 17.83
C ARG A 103 22.13 9.69 16.46
N ALA A 104 22.54 8.78 15.57
CA ALA A 104 22.96 9.14 14.22
C ALA A 104 21.79 9.70 13.38
N MET A 105 20.59 9.14 13.55
CA MET A 105 19.38 9.54 12.83
C MET A 105 18.78 10.84 13.37
N ALA A 106 18.60 10.95 14.69
CA ALA A 106 17.98 12.10 15.34
C ALA A 106 18.96 13.26 15.62
N GLY A 107 20.26 13.01 15.50
CA GLY A 107 21.30 14.00 15.78
C GLY A 107 21.69 14.88 14.59
N GLU A 108 22.87 15.48 14.70
CA GLU A 108 23.39 16.50 13.77
C GLU A 108 23.59 16.01 12.34
N GLN A 109 23.81 14.71 12.11
CA GLN A 109 24.18 14.20 10.78
C GLN A 109 23.01 14.16 9.78
N LEU A 110 21.78 13.99 10.27
CA LEU A 110 20.62 13.78 9.42
C LEU A 110 19.51 14.77 9.75
N PHE A 111 18.83 14.60 10.88
CA PHE A 111 17.76 15.50 11.31
C PHE A 111 18.28 16.93 11.57
N GLY A 112 19.37 17.08 12.34
CA GLY A 112 19.94 18.40 12.66
C GLY A 112 20.35 19.18 11.42
N ARG A 113 21.09 18.55 10.49
CA ARG A 113 21.45 19.18 9.20
C ARG A 113 20.24 19.58 8.36
N LEU A 114 19.13 18.83 8.41
CA LEU A 114 17.92 19.24 7.70
C LEU A 114 17.29 20.46 8.39
N SER A 115 17.19 20.44 9.72
CA SER A 115 16.71 21.57 10.51
C SER A 115 17.48 22.83 10.16
N GLU A 116 18.81 22.79 10.16
CA GLU A 116 19.66 23.93 9.79
C GLU A 116 19.40 24.43 8.36
N LEU A 117 19.24 23.51 7.39
CA LEU A 117 18.98 23.86 5.98
C LEU A 117 17.60 24.54 5.80
N VAL A 118 16.59 24.05 6.52
CA VAL A 118 15.22 24.56 6.43
C VAL A 118 15.06 25.86 7.22
N ASP A 119 15.54 25.89 8.47
CA ASP A 119 15.47 27.06 9.36
C ASP A 119 16.38 28.21 8.90
N GLY A 120 17.49 27.89 8.22
CA GLY A 120 18.35 28.88 7.57
C GLY A 120 17.69 29.57 6.36
N GLY A 121 16.58 29.03 5.84
CA GLY A 121 15.90 29.56 4.65
C GLY A 121 16.63 29.31 3.33
N ASP A 122 17.65 28.44 3.35
CA ASP A 122 18.48 28.10 2.20
C ASP A 122 17.89 26.99 1.34
N TYR A 123 16.87 26.30 1.84
CA TYR A 123 16.13 25.31 1.04
C TYR A 123 15.22 25.99 0.01
N ARG A 124 15.64 25.96 -1.26
CA ARG A 124 14.89 26.47 -2.41
C ARG A 124 14.86 25.43 -3.52
N LEU A 125 13.68 25.21 -4.09
CA LEU A 125 13.49 24.32 -5.23
C LEU A 125 13.02 25.15 -6.41
N ALA A 126 13.52 24.84 -7.61
CA ALA A 126 13.06 25.44 -8.84
C ALA A 126 12.35 24.38 -9.70
N MET A 127 11.12 24.66 -10.10
CA MET A 127 10.40 23.92 -11.14
C MET A 127 10.16 24.84 -12.33
N ASP A 128 9.76 24.24 -13.46
CA ASP A 128 9.41 24.97 -14.68
C ASP A 128 8.32 26.04 -14.45
N ASP A 129 7.48 25.89 -13.42
CA ASP A 129 6.38 26.80 -13.08
C ASP A 129 6.67 27.74 -11.89
N GLY A 130 7.91 27.77 -11.38
CA GLY A 130 8.36 28.73 -10.35
C GLY A 130 9.27 28.14 -9.27
N SER A 131 9.72 29.01 -8.35
CA SER A 131 10.54 28.60 -7.21
C SER A 131 9.70 28.41 -5.95
N PHE A 132 9.95 27.34 -5.22
CA PHE A 132 9.38 27.04 -3.91
C PHE A 132 10.38 27.45 -2.83
N ALA A 133 9.90 28.17 -1.83
CA ALA A 133 10.68 28.57 -0.65
C ALA A 133 10.02 28.04 0.62
N VAL A 134 10.81 27.83 1.66
CA VAL A 134 10.29 27.45 2.98
C VAL A 134 9.38 28.57 3.50
N ALA A 135 8.12 28.22 3.78
CA ALA A 135 7.12 29.14 4.32
C ALA A 135 7.11 29.13 5.85
N SER A 136 7.23 27.94 6.45
CA SER A 136 7.34 27.76 7.88
C SER A 136 7.95 26.40 8.24
N SER A 137 8.70 26.36 9.33
CA SER A 137 9.21 25.12 9.93
C SER A 137 8.23 24.66 11.01
N PHE A 138 7.78 23.42 10.96
CA PHE A 138 6.96 22.79 12.02
C PHE A 138 7.77 21.79 12.85
N LEU A 139 9.09 21.95 12.92
CA LEU A 139 9.85 21.32 13.98
C LEU A 139 9.32 21.90 15.29
N PRO A 140 8.70 21.12 16.19
CA PRO A 140 8.24 21.67 17.45
C PRO A 140 9.48 22.22 18.17
N PRO A 141 9.57 23.53 18.46
CA PRO A 141 10.75 24.08 19.13
C PRO A 141 10.85 23.42 20.51
N GLY A 142 11.93 22.67 20.75
CA GLY A 142 12.20 22.06 22.05
C GLY A 142 11.57 20.70 22.33
N VAL A 143 10.95 20.03 21.35
CA VAL A 143 10.67 18.59 21.46
C VAL A 143 11.87 17.85 20.88
N PRO A 144 12.61 17.04 21.67
CA PRO A 144 13.61 16.15 21.11
C PRO A 144 12.91 15.25 20.10
N THR A 145 13.38 15.23 18.85
CA THR A 145 12.91 14.25 17.87
C THR A 145 13.42 12.89 18.33
N GLU A 146 12.64 12.21 19.16
CA GLU A 146 13.00 10.87 19.59
C GLU A 146 12.90 9.94 18.38
N ALA A 147 13.98 9.20 18.14
CA ALA A 147 13.97 8.14 17.17
C ALA A 147 12.94 7.09 17.63
N GLY A 148 11.93 6.86 16.79
CA GLY A 148 10.88 5.89 17.05
C GLY A 148 11.34 4.49 16.68
N LEU A 149 10.92 3.50 17.46
CA LEU A 149 11.09 2.09 17.09
C LEU A 149 9.89 1.60 16.29
N GLY A 150 10.17 1.11 15.09
CA GLY A 150 9.16 0.72 14.11
C GLY A 150 9.33 -0.71 13.59
N CYS A 151 8.51 -0.99 12.60
CA CYS A 151 8.45 -2.26 11.90
C CYS A 151 8.63 -2.03 10.41
N VAL A 152 9.15 -3.04 9.70
CA VAL A 152 9.17 -2.99 8.24
C VAL A 152 7.75 -3.16 7.70
N ALA A 153 7.55 -2.81 6.43
CA ALA A 153 6.28 -3.05 5.75
C ALA A 153 5.86 -4.53 5.88
N GLY A 154 4.56 -4.76 5.90
CA GLY A 154 3.93 -6.05 6.16
C GLY A 154 3.90 -6.43 7.64
N HIS A 155 4.41 -5.60 8.55
CA HIS A 155 4.37 -5.86 9.99
C HIS A 155 3.71 -4.71 10.75
N ILE A 156 3.08 -5.05 11.87
CA ILE A 156 2.49 -4.10 12.80
C ILE A 156 3.21 -4.11 14.14
N ARG A 157 3.27 -2.94 14.75
CA ARG A 157 3.79 -2.76 16.11
C ARG A 157 2.72 -3.16 17.11
N VAL A 158 3.01 -4.14 17.95
CA VAL A 158 2.15 -4.54 19.06
C VAL A 158 2.76 -3.99 20.35
N LEU A 159 1.98 -3.17 21.05
CA LEU A 159 2.29 -2.66 22.39
C LEU A 159 1.45 -3.44 23.40
N ASN A 160 2.00 -3.70 24.59
CA ASN A 160 1.25 -4.35 25.66
C ASN A 160 0.06 -3.50 26.11
N GLU A 161 -1.12 -4.12 26.17
CA GLU A 161 -2.23 -3.61 26.99
C GLU A 161 -2.03 -4.03 28.46
N PRO A 162 -2.39 -3.18 29.44
CA PRO A 162 -2.05 -3.37 30.85
C PRO A 162 -2.69 -4.58 31.54
N ASN A 163 -3.49 -5.42 30.86
CA ASN A 163 -4.28 -6.47 31.53
C ASN A 163 -4.35 -7.84 30.81
N GLY A 164 -3.42 -8.18 29.92
CA GLY A 164 -3.53 -9.42 29.13
C GLY A 164 -2.23 -10.05 28.65
N SER A 165 -1.58 -10.81 29.52
CA SER A 165 -0.90 -12.11 29.28
C SER A 165 -0.33 -12.47 27.89
N ARG A 166 0.43 -11.62 27.19
CA ARG A 166 1.40 -12.05 26.15
C ARG A 166 2.60 -11.09 26.06
N ARG A 167 3.81 -11.65 26.09
CA ARG A 167 5.10 -10.95 26.21
C ARG A 167 5.76 -10.61 24.86
N ASP A 168 5.02 -10.19 23.86
CA ASP A 168 5.62 -9.88 22.56
C ASP A 168 5.51 -8.39 22.25
N GLU A 169 6.37 -7.60 22.87
CA GLU A 169 6.66 -6.24 22.40
C GLU A 169 7.50 -6.34 21.12
N GLY A 170 6.99 -5.75 20.03
CA GLY A 170 7.71 -5.68 18.77
C GLY A 170 6.82 -5.82 17.56
N CYS A 171 7.41 -6.34 16.49
CA CYS A 171 6.79 -6.45 15.18
C CYS A 171 6.18 -7.83 14.98
N VAL A 172 4.90 -7.85 14.60
CA VAL A 172 4.15 -9.05 14.22
C VAL A 172 3.79 -8.95 12.75
N PRO A 173 4.01 -9.99 11.93
CA PRO A 173 3.64 -9.97 10.52
C PRO A 173 2.12 -9.87 10.37
N CYS A 174 1.67 -9.20 9.32
CA CYS A 174 0.27 -9.19 8.93
C CYS A 174 -0.17 -10.61 8.57
N PRO A 175 -1.36 -11.05 9.02
CA PRO A 175 -1.84 -12.38 8.72
C PRO A 175 -2.15 -12.54 7.22
N PRO A 176 -2.21 -13.78 6.71
CA PRO A 176 -2.69 -14.04 5.36
C PRO A 176 -4.08 -13.43 5.11
N GLY A 177 -4.32 -13.04 3.87
CA GLY A 177 -5.50 -12.26 3.45
C GLY A 177 -5.39 -10.77 3.80
N SER A 178 -4.25 -10.32 4.31
CA SER A 178 -4.00 -8.93 4.64
C SER A 178 -2.61 -8.49 4.19
N PHE A 179 -2.43 -7.18 4.10
CA PHE A 179 -1.18 -6.53 3.75
C PHE A 179 -0.99 -5.27 4.59
N SER A 180 0.24 -4.77 4.68
CA SER A 180 0.51 -3.44 5.21
C SER A 180 1.69 -2.79 4.48
N GLN A 181 1.51 -1.56 4.02
CA GLN A 181 2.62 -0.72 3.56
C GLN A 181 3.06 0.20 4.70
N HIS A 182 2.10 0.94 5.28
CA HIS A 182 2.29 1.82 6.43
C HIS A 182 1.09 1.71 7.36
N GLY A 183 1.33 1.43 8.64
CA GLY A 183 0.26 1.36 9.64
C GLY A 183 -0.37 -0.03 9.79
N PRO A 184 -1.66 -0.12 10.17
CA PRO A 184 -2.29 -1.40 10.52
C PRO A 184 -2.45 -2.31 9.29
N CYS A 185 -2.59 -3.60 9.54
CA CYS A 185 -2.89 -4.56 8.48
C CYS A 185 -4.27 -4.27 7.88
N ALA A 186 -4.31 -4.06 6.57
CA ALA A 186 -5.54 -3.94 5.80
C ALA A 186 -5.85 -5.28 5.12
N HIS A 187 -7.12 -5.66 5.08
CA HIS A 187 -7.55 -6.82 4.32
C HIS A 187 -7.34 -6.60 2.82
N CYS A 188 -7.02 -7.67 2.10
CA CYS A 188 -6.98 -7.63 0.65
C CYS A 188 -8.33 -7.17 0.08
N PRO A 189 -8.36 -6.18 -0.82
CA PRO A 189 -9.61 -5.71 -1.41
C PRO A 189 -10.26 -6.78 -2.30
N LEU A 190 -11.52 -6.56 -2.67
CA LEU A 190 -12.23 -7.44 -3.61
C LEU A 190 -11.44 -7.62 -4.91
N GLY A 191 -11.34 -8.88 -5.36
CA GLY A 191 -10.57 -9.25 -6.55
C GLY A 191 -9.07 -9.45 -6.30
N PHE A 192 -8.64 -9.46 -5.04
CA PHE A 192 -7.26 -9.71 -4.64
C PHE A 192 -7.19 -10.72 -3.49
N TYR A 193 -6.08 -11.46 -3.42
CA TYR A 193 -5.79 -12.43 -2.35
C TYR A 193 -4.36 -12.30 -1.83
N GLN A 194 -4.05 -12.88 -0.67
CA GLN A 194 -2.68 -12.95 -0.16
C GLN A 194 -2.48 -14.19 0.71
N ALA A 195 -1.66 -15.14 0.25
CA ALA A 195 -1.46 -16.41 0.94
C ALA A 195 -0.38 -16.35 2.02
N GLN A 196 0.58 -15.43 1.89
CA GLN A 196 1.73 -15.30 2.77
C GLN A 196 1.45 -14.28 3.87
N GLU A 197 1.96 -14.56 5.07
CA GLU A 197 2.02 -13.55 6.12
C GLU A 197 3.10 -12.50 5.82
N GLY A 198 2.99 -11.34 6.45
CA GLY A 198 4.03 -10.30 6.35
C GLY A 198 4.06 -9.59 4.99
N SER A 199 3.01 -9.71 4.18
CA SER A 199 3.00 -9.13 2.84
C SER A 199 2.77 -7.62 2.83
N THR A 200 3.35 -6.95 1.85
CA THR A 200 3.21 -5.50 1.61
C THR A 200 2.13 -5.17 0.59
N ASP A 201 1.63 -6.17 -0.15
CA ASP A 201 0.59 -6.00 -1.16
C ASP A 201 -0.19 -7.30 -1.37
N CYS A 202 -1.35 -7.20 -2.03
CA CYS A 202 -2.16 -8.36 -2.40
C CYS A 202 -1.99 -8.72 -3.87
N GLU A 203 -2.08 -10.01 -4.16
CA GLU A 203 -2.03 -10.55 -5.51
C GLU A 203 -3.39 -10.40 -6.18
N ARG A 204 -3.40 -9.93 -7.42
CA ARG A 204 -4.63 -9.80 -8.21
C ARG A 204 -5.15 -11.17 -8.60
N CYS A 205 -6.46 -11.36 -8.52
CA CYS A 205 -7.10 -12.51 -9.13
C CYS A 205 -6.81 -12.59 -10.64
N PRO A 206 -6.71 -13.80 -11.22
CA PRO A 206 -6.62 -13.98 -12.67
C PRO A 206 -7.76 -13.29 -13.41
N SER A 207 -7.55 -12.95 -14.68
CA SER A 207 -8.55 -12.30 -15.53
C SER A 207 -9.90 -13.03 -15.51
N GLY A 208 -10.99 -12.27 -15.39
CA GLY A 208 -12.36 -12.81 -15.34
C GLY A 208 -12.76 -13.43 -14.00
N ARG A 209 -11.93 -13.29 -12.95
CA ARG A 209 -12.22 -13.77 -11.60
C ARG A 209 -12.13 -12.66 -10.58
N THR A 210 -12.96 -12.76 -9.54
CA THR A 210 -12.97 -11.87 -8.38
C THR A 210 -13.16 -12.65 -7.09
N THR A 211 -12.92 -12.03 -5.95
CA THR A 211 -13.20 -12.66 -4.65
C THR A 211 -14.62 -12.33 -4.21
N SER A 212 -15.26 -13.21 -3.46
CA SER A 212 -16.61 -12.97 -2.92
C SER A 212 -16.62 -11.94 -1.79
N SER A 213 -15.51 -11.80 -1.07
CA SER A 213 -15.33 -10.82 -0.01
C SER A 213 -13.88 -10.30 0.01
N PRO A 214 -13.62 -9.16 0.67
CA PRO A 214 -12.27 -8.79 1.07
C PRO A 214 -11.64 -9.88 1.95
N GLY A 215 -10.32 -9.86 2.05
CA GLY A 215 -9.56 -10.75 2.94
C GLY A 215 -9.32 -12.16 2.40
N ALA A 216 -9.38 -12.35 1.08
CA ALA A 216 -9.11 -13.65 0.49
C ALA A 216 -7.65 -14.07 0.72
N VAL A 217 -7.45 -15.33 1.10
CA VAL A 217 -6.14 -15.88 1.44
C VAL A 217 -5.56 -16.63 0.24
N PHE A 218 -6.37 -17.42 -0.44
CA PHE A 218 -5.91 -18.34 -1.48
C PHE A 218 -6.42 -17.95 -2.87
N PRO A 219 -5.67 -18.28 -3.94
CA PRO A 219 -6.12 -18.06 -5.31
C PRO A 219 -7.39 -18.85 -5.67
N SER A 220 -7.68 -19.94 -4.96
CA SER A 220 -8.92 -20.71 -5.13
C SER A 220 -10.18 -19.93 -4.71
N GLN A 221 -10.03 -18.82 -4.00
CA GLN A 221 -11.12 -17.90 -3.66
C GLN A 221 -11.38 -16.84 -4.74
N CYS A 222 -10.60 -16.86 -5.83
CA CYS A 222 -10.87 -16.11 -7.05
C CYS A 222 -11.89 -16.88 -7.89
N LEU A 223 -13.14 -16.46 -7.77
CA LEU A 223 -14.32 -17.06 -8.38
C LEU A 223 -14.72 -16.30 -9.65
N THR A 224 -15.26 -17.02 -10.63
CA THR A 224 -15.88 -16.41 -11.82
C THR A 224 -17.27 -15.86 -11.50
N GLU A 225 -17.86 -15.10 -12.42
CA GLU A 225 -19.25 -14.59 -12.28
C GLU A 225 -20.23 -15.72 -11.98
N CYS A 226 -20.16 -16.83 -12.74
CA CYS A 226 -20.98 -18.02 -12.51
C CYS A 226 -20.85 -18.58 -11.09
N GLN A 227 -19.63 -18.67 -10.57
CA GLN A 227 -19.38 -19.23 -9.22
C GLN A 227 -19.86 -18.31 -8.09
N THR A 228 -20.01 -17.02 -8.37
CA THR A 228 -20.57 -16.04 -7.43
C THR A 228 -22.06 -15.80 -7.63
N ASP A 229 -22.68 -16.46 -8.60
CA ASP A 229 -24.06 -16.22 -8.98
C ASP A 229 -25.02 -16.64 -7.85
N PRO A 230 -25.83 -15.71 -7.32
CA PRO A 230 -26.75 -16.00 -6.22
C PRO A 230 -27.87 -16.97 -6.62
N ALA A 231 -28.14 -17.16 -7.92
CA ALA A 231 -29.13 -18.12 -8.40
C ALA A 231 -28.63 -19.58 -8.32
N GLY A 232 -27.35 -19.81 -8.01
CA GLY A 232 -26.79 -21.16 -7.84
C GLY A 232 -26.75 -21.94 -9.15
N LEU A 233 -26.44 -21.27 -10.25
CA LEU A 233 -26.33 -21.86 -11.58
C LEU A 233 -25.13 -22.83 -11.66
N GLU A 234 -25.25 -23.85 -12.51
CA GLU A 234 -24.20 -24.84 -12.74
C GLU A 234 -23.09 -24.26 -13.61
N CYS A 235 -21.85 -24.37 -13.13
CA CYS A 235 -20.66 -23.92 -13.86
C CYS A 235 -19.86 -25.12 -14.38
N ASP A 236 -19.08 -24.91 -15.43
CA ASP A 236 -18.10 -25.87 -15.92
C ASP A 236 -16.79 -25.87 -15.09
N GLU A 237 -15.81 -26.67 -15.50
CA GLU A 237 -14.51 -26.77 -14.81
C GLU A 237 -13.68 -25.48 -14.89
N MET A 238 -13.91 -24.64 -15.91
CA MET A 238 -13.24 -23.35 -16.08
C MET A 238 -13.93 -22.23 -15.28
N GLY A 239 -15.15 -22.49 -14.79
CA GLY A 239 -16.01 -21.55 -14.08
C GLY A 239 -16.91 -20.74 -15.02
N GLN A 240 -17.07 -21.13 -16.27
CA GLN A 240 -18.06 -20.53 -17.18
C GLN A 240 -19.44 -21.14 -16.92
N TYR A 241 -20.50 -20.41 -17.27
CA TYR A 241 -21.87 -20.93 -17.18
C TYR A 241 -22.01 -22.14 -18.09
N ARG A 242 -22.55 -23.25 -17.58
CA ARG A 242 -23.02 -24.32 -18.47
C ARG A 242 -24.23 -23.83 -19.22
N GLU A 243 -24.23 -24.00 -20.54
CA GLU A 243 -25.34 -23.57 -21.38
C GLU A 243 -26.61 -24.33 -21.02
N ALA A 244 -26.54 -25.63 -20.70
CA ALA A 244 -27.68 -26.38 -20.21
C ALA A 244 -27.74 -26.35 -18.67
N GLN A 245 -28.88 -25.92 -18.13
CA GLN A 245 -29.15 -25.89 -16.70
C GLN A 245 -30.36 -26.76 -16.36
N ARG A 246 -30.43 -27.19 -15.10
CA ARG A 246 -31.58 -27.93 -14.59
C ARG A 246 -32.06 -27.33 -13.28
N ASP A 247 -33.31 -26.87 -13.27
CA ASP A 247 -33.96 -26.48 -12.04
C ASP A 247 -34.46 -27.73 -11.30
N THR A 248 -33.85 -28.01 -10.16
CA THR A 248 -34.21 -29.18 -9.34
C THR A 248 -35.56 -29.04 -8.66
N ALA A 249 -36.04 -27.81 -8.43
CA ALA A 249 -37.33 -27.55 -7.79
C ALA A 249 -38.50 -27.82 -8.74
N SER A 250 -38.39 -27.38 -10.00
CA SER A 250 -39.41 -27.57 -11.03
C SER A 250 -39.20 -28.83 -11.88
N GLN A 251 -38.02 -29.47 -11.79
CA GLN A 251 -37.58 -30.58 -12.64
C GLN A 251 -37.53 -30.23 -14.14
N THR A 252 -37.42 -28.95 -14.48
CA THR A 252 -37.26 -28.48 -15.87
C THR A 252 -35.81 -28.19 -16.20
N SER A 253 -35.45 -28.36 -17.47
CA SER A 253 -34.18 -27.95 -18.06
C SER A 253 -34.40 -26.72 -18.93
N PHE A 254 -33.41 -25.84 -18.97
CA PHE A 254 -33.42 -24.61 -19.76
C PHE A 254 -31.99 -24.25 -20.18
N CYS A 255 -31.87 -23.45 -21.23
CA CYS A 255 -30.60 -22.94 -21.71
C CYS A 255 -30.26 -21.56 -21.11
N LEU A 256 -28.98 -21.30 -20.92
CA LEU A 256 -28.39 -20.01 -20.58
C LEU A 256 -27.60 -19.43 -21.77
N THR A 257 -27.42 -18.12 -21.78
CA THR A 257 -26.41 -17.46 -22.61
C THR A 257 -25.01 -17.56 -21.97
N GLU A 258 -23.96 -17.19 -22.72
CA GLU A 258 -22.58 -17.11 -22.21
C GLU A 258 -22.43 -16.19 -20.98
N ASN A 259 -23.36 -15.24 -20.80
CA ASN A 259 -23.39 -14.30 -19.68
C ASN A 259 -24.32 -14.74 -18.53
N GLY A 260 -24.86 -15.97 -18.59
CA GLY A 260 -25.74 -16.50 -17.55
C GLY A 260 -27.21 -16.07 -17.65
N GLU A 261 -27.66 -15.51 -18.79
CA GLU A 261 -29.05 -15.10 -18.95
C GLU A 261 -29.94 -16.28 -19.35
N ARG A 262 -31.05 -16.47 -18.65
CA ARG A 262 -31.99 -17.58 -18.90
C ARG A 262 -32.82 -17.38 -20.17
N LEU A 263 -32.75 -18.34 -21.09
CA LEU A 263 -33.58 -18.39 -22.29
C LEU A 263 -34.92 -19.07 -21.99
N ALA A 264 -35.91 -18.29 -21.54
CA ALA A 264 -37.20 -18.81 -21.09
C ALA A 264 -37.96 -19.70 -22.12
N TRP A 265 -37.73 -19.50 -23.42
CA TRP A 265 -38.37 -20.27 -24.49
C TRP A 265 -37.77 -21.67 -24.70
N THR A 266 -36.64 -21.98 -24.06
CA THR A 266 -35.95 -23.29 -24.13
C THR A 266 -36.38 -24.24 -23.01
N GLU A 267 -37.31 -23.82 -22.15
CA GLU A 267 -37.71 -24.60 -20.98
C GLU A 267 -38.48 -25.88 -21.37
N THR A 268 -38.00 -27.02 -20.87
CA THR A 268 -38.58 -28.34 -21.15
C THR A 268 -38.43 -29.27 -19.96
N ALA A 269 -39.33 -30.26 -19.83
CA ALA A 269 -39.19 -31.31 -18.83
C ALA A 269 -38.13 -32.37 -19.21
N VAL A 270 -37.65 -32.36 -20.46
CA VAL A 270 -36.63 -33.29 -20.96
C VAL A 270 -35.24 -32.76 -20.58
N PRO A 271 -34.34 -33.59 -20.03
CA PRO A 271 -32.96 -33.19 -19.78
C PRO A 271 -32.28 -32.66 -21.04
N LEU A 272 -31.70 -31.46 -20.97
CA LEU A 272 -30.90 -30.87 -22.03
C LEU A 272 -29.40 -31.07 -21.72
N ASN A 273 -28.62 -31.32 -22.75
CA ASN A 273 -27.15 -31.27 -22.69
C ASN A 273 -26.66 -29.96 -23.31
N ASP A 274 -25.41 -29.58 -23.02
CA ASP A 274 -24.81 -28.34 -23.55
C ASP A 274 -24.93 -28.27 -25.09
N SER A 275 -24.75 -29.40 -25.80
CA SER A 275 -24.89 -29.47 -27.27
C SER A 275 -26.27 -29.13 -27.80
N ASP A 276 -27.32 -29.29 -26.98
CA ASP A 276 -28.69 -28.94 -27.36
C ASP A 276 -28.95 -27.43 -27.25
N CYS A 277 -28.13 -26.74 -26.47
CA CYS A 277 -28.16 -25.30 -26.29
C CYS A 277 -27.22 -24.54 -27.25
N ILE A 278 -26.17 -25.19 -27.78
CA ILE A 278 -25.24 -24.59 -28.75
C ILE A 278 -26.01 -24.09 -29.98
N GLY A 279 -25.99 -22.76 -30.20
CA GLY A 279 -26.64 -22.10 -31.35
C GLY A 279 -28.04 -21.54 -31.09
N THR A 280 -28.66 -21.83 -29.93
CA THR A 280 -29.92 -21.16 -29.53
C THR A 280 -29.70 -19.70 -29.11
N ALA A 281 -28.55 -19.40 -28.50
CA ALA A 281 -28.10 -18.03 -28.18
C ALA A 281 -27.68 -17.22 -29.42
N ALA A 282 -27.18 -17.87 -30.48
CA ALA A 282 -26.71 -17.20 -31.70
C ALA A 282 -27.85 -16.55 -32.52
N LEU A 283 -29.11 -16.96 -32.29
CA LEU A 283 -30.29 -16.39 -32.96
C LEU A 283 -30.73 -15.02 -32.41
N LEU A 284 -30.14 -14.55 -31.30
CA LEU A 284 -30.42 -13.22 -30.72
C LEU A 284 -29.39 -12.15 -31.13
N ASN A 285 -28.28 -12.52 -31.77
CA ASN A 285 -27.22 -11.59 -32.21
C ASN A 285 -27.19 -11.34 -33.73
N THR A 286 -28.22 -11.74 -34.47
CA THR A 286 -28.42 -11.31 -35.85
C THR A 286 -29.37 -10.10 -35.88
N PRO A 287 -28.94 -8.93 -36.42
CA PRO A 287 -29.77 -7.72 -36.49
C PRO A 287 -31.00 -7.87 -37.38
#